data_AF-A0A3A8B3I1-F1
#
_entry.id   AF-A0A3A8B3I1-F1
#
_cell.length_a   1.000
_cell.length_b   1.000
_cell.length_c   1.000
_cell.angle_alpha   90.00
_cell.angle_beta   90.00
_cell.angle_gamma   90.00
#
_symmetry.space_group_name_H-M   'P 1'
#
loop_
_entity.id
_entity.type
_entity.pdbx_description
1 polymer ?
#
loop_
_entity_poly.entity_id
_entity_poly.type
_entity_poly.pdbx_seq_one_letter_code
_entity_poly.pdbx_strand_id
1 'polypeptide(L)'
;MIFPPDEIFTAAEAAAELNRSAKQVRRYLAAGILGGNRKSGHWTTTALDIWRFKNIADEMLENWRRYCLELEERGEFNKLNENNNLEGSGK
;
A
#
# COMPACT_ATOMS: atom_id res chain seq x y z
N MET A 1 -4.27 -9.66 -4.05
CA MET A 1 -3.87 -9.76 -2.63
C MET A 1 -4.34 -8.49 -1.95
N ILE A 2 -4.91 -8.57 -0.75
CA ILE A 2 -5.28 -7.39 0.04
C ILE A 2 -4.06 -7.02 0.89
N PHE A 3 -3.64 -5.76 0.84
CA PHE A 3 -2.51 -5.25 1.60
C PHE A 3 -3.02 -4.40 2.78
N PRO A 4 -2.23 -4.28 3.87
CA PRO A 4 -2.49 -3.27 4.88
C PRO A 4 -2.61 -1.86 4.27
N PRO A 5 -3.50 -0.98 4.77
CA PRO A 5 -3.64 0.38 4.26
C PRO A 5 -2.37 1.23 4.36
N ASP A 6 -1.51 0.91 5.34
CA ASP A 6 -0.23 1.54 5.62
C ASP A 6 0.97 0.89 4.90
N GLU A 7 0.73 -0.17 4.12
CA GLU A 7 1.76 -0.80 3.29
C GLU A 7 2.41 0.22 2.36
N ILE A 8 3.75 0.21 2.32
CA ILE A 8 4.54 1.25 1.64
C ILE A 8 5.03 0.74 0.29
N PHE A 9 4.64 1.45 -0.76
CA PHE A 9 5.05 1.18 -2.13
C PHE A 9 6.08 2.21 -2.58
N THR A 10 7.15 1.75 -3.21
CA THR A 10 7.99 2.60 -4.06
C THR A 10 7.21 3.06 -5.28
N ALA A 11 7.69 4.13 -5.93
CA ALA A 11 7.09 4.59 -7.20
C ALA A 11 7.10 3.52 -8.32
N ALA A 12 7.94 2.49 -8.23
CA ALA A 12 7.99 1.38 -9.18
C ALA A 12 6.89 0.36 -8.90
N GLU A 13 6.69 -0.04 -7.64
CA GLU A 13 5.64 -0.99 -7.24
C GLU A 13 4.25 -0.36 -7.43
N ALA A 14 4.07 0.91 -7.04
CA ALA A 14 2.84 1.64 -7.28
C ALA A 14 2.51 1.76 -8.78
N ALA A 15 3.50 1.72 -9.66
CA ALA A 15 3.30 1.73 -11.10
C ALA A 15 2.62 0.45 -11.61
N ALA A 16 2.97 -0.70 -11.02
CA ALA A 16 2.31 -1.97 -11.30
C ALA A 16 0.84 -1.92 -10.84
N GLU A 17 0.59 -1.47 -9.61
CA GLU A 17 -0.77 -1.38 -9.03
C GLU A 17 -1.71 -0.43 -9.78
N LEU A 18 -1.15 0.66 -10.32
CA LEU A 18 -1.90 1.67 -11.08
C LEU A 18 -1.99 1.35 -12.58
N ASN A 19 -1.31 0.32 -13.06
CA ASN A 19 -1.12 0.05 -14.49
C ASN A 19 -0.63 1.31 -15.24
N ARG A 20 0.46 1.90 -14.75
CA ARG A 20 1.09 3.12 -15.30
C ARG A 20 2.60 2.95 -15.36
N SER A 21 3.29 3.86 -16.04
CA SER A 21 4.75 3.92 -15.97
C SER A 21 5.23 4.55 -14.66
N ALA A 22 6.37 4.09 -14.12
CA ALA A 22 6.99 4.68 -12.92
C ALA A 22 7.33 6.19 -13.12
N LYS A 23 7.53 6.64 -14.36
CA LYS A 23 7.71 8.07 -14.68
C LYS A 23 6.41 8.85 -14.47
N GLN A 24 5.26 8.32 -14.89
CA GLN A 24 3.96 8.95 -14.65
C GLN A 24 3.62 8.97 -13.16
N VAL A 25 3.84 7.87 -12.44
CA VAL A 25 3.61 7.80 -10.99
C VAL A 25 4.42 8.86 -10.25
N ARG A 26 5.72 9.00 -10.56
CA ARG A 26 6.55 10.08 -9.99
C ARG A 26 6.01 11.48 -10.28
N ARG A 27 5.41 11.71 -11.46
CA ARG A 27 4.76 13.00 -11.77
C ARG A 27 3.49 13.21 -10.94
N TYR A 28 2.68 12.18 -10.73
CA TYR A 28 1.49 12.26 -9.89
C TYR A 28 1.86 12.56 -8.43
N LEU A 29 2.90 11.91 -7.91
CA LEU A 29 3.43 12.16 -6.56
C LEU A 29 3.99 13.57 -6.42
N ALA A 30 4.82 14.01 -7.37
CA ALA A 30 5.37 15.36 -7.36
C ALA A 30 4.31 16.47 -7.51
N ALA A 31 3.22 16.18 -8.20
CA ALA A 31 2.10 17.11 -8.38
C ALA A 31 1.06 17.06 -7.24
N GLY A 32 1.19 16.15 -6.27
CA GLY A 32 0.22 15.95 -5.19
C GLY A 32 -1.11 15.33 -5.64
N ILE A 33 -1.19 14.81 -6.86
CA ILE A 33 -2.38 14.10 -7.37
C ILE A 33 -2.48 12.71 -6.74
N LEU A 34 -1.34 12.05 -6.56
CA LEU A 34 -1.22 10.84 -5.76
C LEU A 34 -0.57 11.22 -4.43
N GLY A 35 -1.17 10.80 -3.32
CA GLY A 35 -0.59 10.97 -1.99
C GLY A 35 0.72 10.21 -1.87
N GLY A 36 1.67 10.77 -1.12
CA GLY A 36 2.95 10.10 -0.90
C GLY A 36 4.00 11.04 -0.34
N ASN A 37 5.13 10.45 0.04
CA ASN A 37 6.23 11.15 0.68
C ASN A 37 7.52 10.96 -0.10
N ARG A 38 8.40 11.95 -0.01
CA ARG A 38 9.75 11.86 -0.56
C ARG A 38 10.76 11.78 0.56
N LYS A 39 11.16 10.56 0.93
CA LYS A 39 12.17 10.31 1.96
C LYS A 39 13.50 9.96 1.30
N SER A 40 14.58 10.62 1.73
CA SER A 40 15.94 10.37 1.20
C SER A 40 16.04 10.42 -0.34
N GLY A 41 15.29 11.32 -0.98
CA GLY A 41 15.30 11.50 -2.43
C GLY A 41 14.40 10.54 -3.21
N HIS A 42 13.89 9.47 -2.59
CA HIS A 42 13.01 8.48 -3.20
C HIS A 42 11.54 8.74 -2.88
N TRP A 43 10.68 8.54 -3.87
CA TRP A 43 9.23 8.68 -3.74
C TRP A 43 8.61 7.36 -3.27
N THR A 44 7.79 7.44 -2.23
CA THR A 44 6.97 6.35 -1.72
C THR A 44 5.51 6.79 -1.54
N THR A 45 4.59 5.83 -1.57
CA THR A 45 3.15 6.02 -1.35
C THR A 45 2.62 4.89 -0.48
N THR A 46 1.45 5.08 0.13
CA THR A 46 0.77 3.99 0.85
C THR A 46 -0.23 3.25 -0.06
N ALA A 47 -0.64 2.04 0.32
CA ALA A 47 -1.77 1.35 -0.29
C ALA A 47 -3.05 2.21 -0.25
N LEU A 48 -3.31 2.86 0.89
CA LEU A 48 -4.47 3.73 1.06
C LEU A 48 -4.48 4.89 0.05
N ASP A 49 -3.34 5.53 -0.18
CA ASP A 49 -3.23 6.62 -1.16
C ASP A 49 -3.43 6.13 -2.59
N ILE A 50 -2.98 4.92 -2.92
CA ILE A 50 -3.27 4.26 -4.21
C ILE A 50 -4.78 4.00 -4.35
N TRP A 51 -5.45 3.50 -3.30
CA TRP A 51 -6.89 3.24 -3.36
C TRP A 51 -7.70 4.53 -3.46
N ARG A 52 -7.29 5.59 -2.77
CA ARG A 52 -7.89 6.94 -2.90
C ARG A 52 -7.76 7.45 -4.32
N PHE A 53 -6.58 7.33 -4.93
CA PHE A 53 -6.35 7.71 -6.32
C PHE A 53 -7.24 6.93 -7.30
N LYS A 54 -7.48 5.65 -7.04
CA LYS A 54 -8.38 4.78 -7.81
C LYS A 54 -9.87 4.98 -7.49
N ASN A 55 -10.20 5.82 -6.50
CA ASN A 55 -11.55 6.04 -5.99
C ASN A 55 -12.24 4.76 -5.49
N ILE A 56 -11.49 3.87 -4.83
CA ILE A 56 -11.97 2.61 -4.24
C ILE A 56 -11.58 2.46 -2.75
N ALA A 57 -11.19 3.56 -2.09
CA ALA A 57 -10.65 3.52 -0.73
C ALA A 57 -11.64 2.93 0.28
N ASP A 58 -12.92 3.31 0.22
CA ASP A 58 -13.93 2.85 1.17
C ASP A 58 -14.18 1.34 1.05
N GLU A 59 -14.28 0.84 -0.18
CA GLU A 59 -14.44 -0.60 -0.46
C GLU A 59 -13.23 -1.39 0.04
N MET A 60 -12.02 -0.92 -0.26
CA MET A 60 -10.79 -1.62 0.14
C MET A 60 -10.56 -1.58 1.65
N LEU A 61 -10.91 -0.48 2.33
CA LEU A 61 -10.86 -0.39 3.78
C LEU A 61 -11.87 -1.32 4.45
N GLU A 62 -13.07 -1.44 3.90
CA GLU A 62 -14.06 -2.39 4.41
C GLU A 62 -13.59 -3.84 4.22
N ASN A 63 -13.07 -4.16 3.04
CA ASN A 63 -12.49 -5.48 2.78
C ASN A 63 -11.30 -5.77 3.70
N TRP A 64 -10.44 -4.78 3.98
CA TRP A 64 -9.35 -4.92 4.95
C TRP A 64 -9.86 -5.19 6.36
N ARG A 65 -10.87 -4.45 6.83
CA ARG A 65 -11.47 -4.68 8.15
C ARG A 65 -12.05 -6.09 8.28
N ARG A 66 -12.78 -6.57 7.27
CA ARG A 66 -13.31 -7.94 7.24
C ARG A 66 -12.19 -8.98 7.31
N TYR A 67 -11.13 -8.76 6.52
CA TYR A 67 -9.96 -9.62 6.56
C TYR A 67 -9.31 -9.67 7.96
N CYS A 68 -9.17 -8.52 8.64
CA CYS A 68 -8.68 -8.49 10.02
C CYS A 68 -9.55 -9.29 11.00
N LEU A 69 -10.88 -9.16 10.89
CA LEU A 69 -11.83 -9.90 11.74
C LEU A 69 -11.77 -11.42 11.49
N GLU A 70 -11.66 -11.84 10.22
CA GLU A 70 -11.51 -13.26 9.87
C GLU A 70 -10.20 -13.86 10.42
N LEU A 71 -9.11 -13.09 10.42
CA LEU A 71 -7.83 -13.53 10.99
C LEU A 71 -7.90 -13.67 12.52
N GLU A 72 -8.62 -12.77 13.17
CA GLU A 72 -8.85 -12.82 14.63
C GLU A 72 -9.67 -14.06 14.99
N GLU A 73 -10.76 -14.35 14.26
CA GLU A 73 -11.60 -15.53 14.47
C GLU A 73 -10.83 -16.84 14.29
N ARG A 74 -9.88 -16.89 13.35
CA ARG A 74 -9.02 -18.06 13.11
C ARG A 74 -7.86 -18.19 14.12
N GLY A 75 -7.67 -17.20 15.01
CA GLY A 75 -6.53 -17.17 15.93
C GLY A 75 -5.18 -16.95 15.24
N GLU A 76 -5.17 -16.40 14.03
CA GLU A 76 -3.96 -16.25 13.19
C GLU A 76 -3.42 -14.82 13.12
N PHE A 77 -4.03 -13.88 13.87
CA PHE A 77 -3.67 -12.46 13.85
C PHE A 77 -2.17 -12.20 14.10
N ASN A 78 -1.54 -12.98 14.98
CA ASN A 78 -0.12 -12.85 15.31
C ASN A 78 0.81 -13.18 14.12
N LYS A 79 0.39 -14.06 13.19
CA LYS A 79 1.22 -14.46 12.03
C LYS A 79 1.32 -13.37 10.97
N LEU A 80 0.34 -12.47 10.87
CA LEU A 80 0.35 -11.39 9.87
C LEU A 80 1.42 -10.33 10.19
N ASN A 81 1.60 -10.04 11.49
CA ASN A 81 2.54 -9.03 11.96
C ASN A 81 4.01 -9.49 11.86
N GLU A 82 4.26 -10.80 11.91
CA GLU A 82 5.59 -11.38 11.76
C GLU A 82 6.06 -11.44 10.29
N ASN A 83 5.17 -11.78 9.35
CA ASN A 83 5.51 -11.86 7.92
C ASN A 83 5.80 -10.48 7.30
N ASN A 84 5.05 -9.44 7.68
CA ASN A 84 5.31 -8.07 7.19
C ASN A 84 6.66 -7.50 7.69
N ASN A 85 7.18 -7.99 8.83
CA ASN A 85 8.51 -7.59 9.32
C ASN A 85 9.66 -8.36 8.66
N LEU A 86 9.41 -9.54 8.09
CA LEU A 86 10.44 -10.37 7.46
C LEU A 86 10.70 -9.98 6.00
N GLU A 87 9.69 -9.50 5.27
CA GLU A 87 9.90 -9.00 3.89
C GLU A 87 10.62 -7.63 3.83
N GLY A 88 10.66 -6.89 4.95
CA GLY A 88 11.39 -5.62 5.09
C GLY A 88 12.87 -5.74 5.46
N SER A 89 13.37 -6.93 5.79
CA SER A 89 14.76 -7.14 6.25
C SER A 89 15.62 -7.92 5.24
N GLY A 90 15.40 -7.65 3.96
CA GLY A 90 16.17 -8.23 2.85
C GLY A 90 16.86 -7.17 2.00
N LYS A 91 17.84 -6.45 2.55
CA LYS A 91 19.01 -5.90 1.85
C LYS A 91 20.04 -5.31 2.81
#